data_AF-A0A139HWW9-F1
#
_entry.id   AF-A0A139HWW9-F1
#
_cell.length_a   1.000
_cell.length_b   1.000
_cell.length_c   1.000
_cell.angle_alpha   90.00
_cell.angle_beta   90.00
_cell.angle_gamma   90.00
#
_symmetry.space_group_name_H-M   'P 1'
#
loop_
_entity.id
_entity.type
_entity.pdbx_description
1 polymer ?
#
loop_
_entity_poly.entity_id
_entity_poly.type
_entity_poly.pdbx_seq_one_letter_code
_entity_poly.pdbx_strand_id
1 'polypeptide(L)'
;MTTLHRSMTTVIRMITRNVYGIVVVFVPQACPETPQCCVERVLVQVYAIAIALSSTLSSATKAAGIEECERAEKDRLLGNHGRRYVRLALRHHSNILPCHPPPTLMAARAAWPTATRLALPPTARLPRNLHSSAPHRTPFYIRDEDAYHHCLDCNKKWAQEVQQKEPNFFPTQAKGQAPPILWLGCADSRVPETTILNCKPGDVFTHRNIANIINPTDISLRSIVQFAVFHLKVKYIVVCGHTSCGGVAASLANSKLDILDIWLEPLRTLRERYADELEAMDEKERGLFLAKKNVQDGVEHLKRFPVVIDAMRERGLEVHGCIYHLEKGELEEIDEPEDAKVADKRVRVFERK
;
A
#
# COMPACT_ATOMS: atom_id res chain seq x y z
N MET A 1 -26.42 24.14 23.42
CA MET A 1 -25.92 23.21 22.37
C MET A 1 -26.48 23.49 20.96
N THR A 2 -27.63 24.15 20.81
CA THR A 2 -28.26 24.41 19.48
C THR A 2 -27.70 25.63 18.73
N THR A 3 -27.11 26.61 19.41
CA THR A 3 -26.49 27.80 18.79
C THR A 3 -25.09 27.55 18.26
N LEU A 4 -24.31 26.68 18.93
CA LEU A 4 -22.95 26.30 18.51
C LEU A 4 -22.97 25.45 17.22
N HIS A 5 -24.01 24.62 17.08
CA HIS A 5 -24.21 23.76 15.92
C HIS A 5 -24.57 24.57 14.66
N ARG A 6 -25.29 25.70 14.77
CA ARG A 6 -25.61 26.60 13.63
C ARG A 6 -24.41 27.42 13.16
N SER A 7 -23.51 27.82 14.07
CA SER A 7 -22.27 28.52 13.70
C SER A 7 -21.27 27.60 13.00
N MET A 8 -21.15 26.33 13.42
CA MET A 8 -20.29 25.36 12.73
C MET A 8 -20.76 25.04 11.30
N THR A 9 -22.07 24.91 11.06
CA THR A 9 -22.60 24.65 9.70
C THR A 9 -22.37 25.83 8.74
N THR A 10 -22.33 27.07 9.27
CA THR A 10 -22.09 28.28 8.47
C THR A 10 -20.61 28.41 8.10
N VAL A 11 -19.70 28.10 9.02
CA VAL A 11 -18.25 28.12 8.76
C VAL A 11 -17.84 27.01 7.78
N ILE A 12 -18.43 25.82 7.88
CA ILE A 12 -18.18 24.70 6.96
C ILE A 12 -18.71 25.00 5.54
N ARG A 13 -19.84 25.72 5.42
CA ARG A 13 -20.38 26.15 4.10
C ARG A 13 -19.59 27.28 3.46
N MET A 14 -18.91 28.12 4.24
CA MET A 14 -18.08 29.20 3.69
C MET A 14 -16.77 28.69 3.10
N ILE A 15 -16.19 27.64 3.67
CA ILE A 15 -14.91 27.06 3.22
C ILE A 15 -15.10 26.15 1.99
N THR A 16 -16.28 25.58 1.79
CA THR A 16 -16.55 24.64 0.69
C THR A 16 -16.93 25.30 -0.63
N ARG A 17 -17.03 26.63 -0.71
CA ARG A 17 -17.54 27.31 -1.92
C ARG A 17 -16.51 28.04 -2.78
N ASN A 18 -15.25 28.10 -2.39
CA ASN A 18 -14.21 28.59 -3.27
C ASN A 18 -12.89 27.85 -3.01
N VAL A 19 -12.39 27.21 -4.08
CA VAL A 19 -11.07 26.58 -4.24
C VAL A 19 -10.97 25.13 -3.72
N TYR A 20 -11.03 24.19 -4.68
CA TYR A 20 -10.74 22.75 -4.65
C TYR A 20 -11.39 21.91 -3.54
N GLY A 21 -12.45 21.18 -3.92
CA GLY A 21 -13.23 20.30 -3.06
C GLY A 21 -12.43 19.16 -2.42
N ILE A 22 -11.88 19.42 -1.24
CA ILE A 22 -11.39 18.41 -0.30
C ILE A 22 -12.45 18.24 0.79
N VAL A 23 -13.13 17.10 0.81
CA VAL A 23 -14.02 16.70 1.90
C VAL A 23 -13.20 15.90 2.91
N VAL A 24 -12.86 16.51 4.05
CA VAL A 24 -12.22 15.80 5.16
C VAL A 24 -13.32 15.24 6.06
N VAL A 25 -13.50 13.91 6.05
CA VAL A 25 -14.40 13.21 6.98
C VAL A 25 -13.59 12.73 8.18
N PHE A 26 -13.92 13.20 9.38
CA PHE A 26 -13.29 12.76 10.63
C PHE A 26 -14.11 11.63 11.29
N VAL A 27 -13.44 10.53 11.61
CA VAL A 27 -13.96 9.47 12.51
C VAL A 27 -13.42 9.77 13.91
N PRO A 28 -14.28 10.00 14.93
CA PRO A 28 -13.80 10.30 16.27
C PRO A 28 -13.30 9.02 16.95
N GLN A 29 -11.99 8.92 17.18
CA GLN A 29 -11.47 8.01 18.22
C GLN A 29 -11.59 8.71 19.58
N ALA A 30 -12.17 8.00 20.55
CA ALA A 30 -12.38 8.49 21.90
C ALA A 30 -11.04 8.84 22.58
N CYS A 31 -10.83 10.12 22.86
CA CYS A 31 -9.70 10.61 23.65
C CYS A 31 -10.22 10.96 25.06
N PRO A 32 -9.62 10.44 26.15
CA PRO A 32 -10.20 10.54 27.49
C PRO A 32 -9.82 11.83 28.25
N GLU A 33 -9.69 12.97 27.57
CA GLU A 33 -9.34 14.26 28.21
C GLU A 33 -10.26 15.41 27.76
N THR A 34 -10.41 16.41 28.63
CA THR A 34 -11.51 17.40 28.65
C THR A 34 -11.70 18.20 27.34
N PRO A 35 -12.94 18.69 27.05
CA PRO A 35 -13.32 19.28 25.76
C PRO A 35 -12.47 20.47 25.28
N GLN A 36 -11.80 21.17 26.20
CA GLN A 36 -10.96 22.33 25.90
C GLN A 36 -9.63 21.95 25.23
N CYS A 37 -9.05 20.79 25.58
CA CYS A 37 -7.78 20.32 24.98
C CYS A 37 -7.97 19.85 23.53
N CYS A 38 -9.16 19.34 23.19
CA CYS A 38 -9.49 18.94 21.82
C CYS A 38 -9.60 20.14 20.86
N VAL A 39 -10.13 21.28 21.32
CA VAL A 39 -10.33 22.47 20.48
C VAL A 39 -8.99 23.14 20.13
N GLU A 40 -8.05 23.20 21.08
CA GLU A 40 -6.73 23.78 20.85
C GLU A 40 -5.86 22.92 19.90
N ARG A 41 -5.90 21.58 20.02
CA ARG A 41 -5.18 20.69 19.10
C ARG A 41 -5.72 20.74 17.67
N VAL A 42 -7.04 20.84 17.51
CA VAL A 42 -7.69 20.97 16.19
C VAL A 42 -7.34 22.31 15.53
N LEU A 43 -7.30 23.40 16.29
CA LEU A 43 -6.91 24.72 15.76
C LEU A 43 -5.43 24.76 15.34
N VAL A 44 -4.54 24.14 16.11
CA VAL A 44 -3.10 24.04 15.76
C VAL A 44 -2.89 23.23 14.48
N GLN A 45 -3.62 22.13 14.28
CA GLN A 45 -3.50 21.31 13.06
C GLN A 45 -4.06 22.04 11.83
N VAL A 46 -5.20 22.73 11.95
CA VAL A 46 -5.77 23.51 10.84
C VAL A 46 -4.86 24.68 10.45
N TYR A 47 -4.24 25.37 11.43
CA TYR A 47 -3.31 26.45 11.14
C TYR A 47 -1.95 25.97 10.60
N ALA A 48 -1.44 24.80 11.04
CA ALA A 48 -0.24 24.21 10.47
C ALA A 48 -0.41 23.83 8.99
N ILE A 49 -1.59 23.30 8.63
CA ILE A 49 -1.95 23.01 7.23
C ILE A 49 -2.06 24.30 6.42
N ALA A 50 -2.68 25.36 6.98
CA ALA A 50 -2.77 26.66 6.31
C ALA A 50 -1.40 27.32 6.09
N ILE A 51 -0.48 27.20 7.04
CA ILE A 51 0.90 27.70 6.92
C ILE A 51 1.68 26.90 5.86
N ALA A 52 1.54 25.58 5.84
CA ALA A 52 2.19 24.70 4.86
C ALA A 52 1.67 24.91 3.42
N LEU A 53 0.38 25.22 3.28
CA LEU A 53 -0.23 25.58 1.99
C LEU A 53 0.22 26.97 1.53
N SER A 54 0.35 27.93 2.46
CA SER A 54 0.85 29.28 2.17
C SER A 54 2.32 29.29 1.72
N SER A 55 3.18 28.46 2.33
CA SER A 55 4.59 28.33 1.95
C SER A 55 4.77 27.67 0.58
N THR A 56 3.96 26.64 0.26
CA THR A 56 3.99 26.00 -1.08
C THR A 56 3.46 26.92 -2.18
N LEU A 57 2.44 27.74 -1.89
CA LEU A 57 1.96 28.79 -2.79
C LEU A 57 3.03 29.87 -3.03
N SER A 58 3.74 30.32 -1.98
CA SER A 58 4.81 31.33 -2.09
C SER A 58 6.00 30.83 -2.92
N SER A 59 6.35 29.54 -2.83
CA SER A 59 7.37 28.93 -3.69
C SER A 59 6.93 28.83 -5.15
N ALA A 60 5.65 28.53 -5.40
CA ALA A 60 5.09 28.42 -6.74
C ALA A 60 4.92 29.79 -7.44
N THR A 61 4.58 30.85 -6.70
CA THR A 61 4.38 32.19 -7.25
C THR A 61 5.69 32.97 -7.45
N LYS A 62 6.71 32.74 -6.62
CA LYS A 62 8.08 33.24 -6.88
C LYS A 62 8.69 32.67 -8.16
N ALA A 63 8.36 31.43 -8.51
CA ALA A 63 8.75 30.83 -9.78
C ALA A 63 8.01 31.45 -10.98
N ALA A 64 6.90 32.15 -10.76
CA ALA A 64 6.01 32.69 -11.79
C ALA A 64 6.04 34.24 -11.92
N GLY A 65 6.77 34.97 -11.07
CA GLY A 65 6.98 36.42 -11.21
C GLY A 65 5.75 37.32 -10.92
N ILE A 66 4.79 36.85 -10.11
CA ILE A 66 3.52 37.56 -9.84
C ILE A 66 3.52 38.14 -8.41
N GLU A 67 4.25 39.24 -8.18
CA GLU A 67 4.41 39.82 -6.82
C GLU A 67 3.25 40.75 -6.39
N GLU A 68 2.52 41.35 -7.33
CA GLU A 68 1.46 42.33 -7.03
C GLU A 68 0.15 41.69 -6.54
N CYS A 69 -0.12 40.45 -6.95
CA CYS A 69 -1.32 39.70 -6.57
C CYS A 69 -1.24 39.20 -5.11
N GLU A 70 -0.03 38.91 -4.62
CA GLU A 70 0.22 38.45 -3.24
C GLU A 70 -0.17 39.51 -2.19
N ARG A 71 0.05 40.80 -2.49
CA ARG A 71 -0.19 41.90 -1.54
C ARG A 71 -1.68 42.16 -1.35
N ALA A 72 -2.47 42.08 -2.43
CA ALA A 72 -3.91 42.31 -2.42
C ALA A 72 -4.70 41.16 -1.78
N GLU A 73 -4.31 39.90 -2.02
CA GLU A 73 -4.98 38.71 -1.46
C GLU A 73 -4.73 38.58 0.05
N LYS A 74 -3.51 38.91 0.50
CA LYS A 74 -3.08 38.83 1.90
C LYS A 74 -3.73 39.89 2.78
N ASP A 75 -3.92 41.11 2.27
CA ASP A 75 -4.69 42.15 2.97
C ASP A 75 -6.21 41.85 3.00
N ARG A 76 -6.72 41.11 2.01
CA ARG A 76 -8.12 40.65 1.96
C ARG A 76 -8.39 39.51 2.96
N LEU A 77 -7.43 38.60 3.14
CA LEU A 77 -7.52 37.47 4.09
C LEU A 77 -7.25 37.85 5.55
N LEU A 78 -6.42 38.88 5.80
CA LEU A 78 -5.98 39.28 7.14
C LEU A 78 -6.54 40.63 7.60
N GLY A 79 -7.78 40.95 7.19
CA GLY A 79 -8.50 42.14 7.64
C GLY A 79 -8.45 42.35 9.17
N ASN A 80 -8.81 43.55 9.65
CA ASN A 80 -8.52 44.11 10.99
C ASN A 80 -8.70 43.19 12.22
N HIS A 81 -9.45 42.09 12.12
CA HIS A 81 -9.55 41.07 13.17
C HIS A 81 -8.30 40.16 13.31
N GLY A 82 -7.58 39.85 12.23
CA GLY A 82 -6.39 38.99 12.27
C GLY A 82 -5.20 39.65 12.98
N ARG A 83 -5.00 40.96 12.75
CA ARG A 83 -3.93 41.75 13.39
C ARG A 83 -4.12 41.94 14.91
N ARG A 84 -5.33 41.76 15.43
CA ARG A 84 -5.64 41.83 16.87
C ARG A 84 -5.33 40.50 17.57
N TYR A 85 -5.56 39.36 16.90
CA TYR A 85 -5.30 38.02 17.43
C TYR A 85 -3.82 37.64 17.46
N VAL A 86 -3.04 38.04 16.45
CA VAL A 86 -1.58 37.83 16.45
C VAL A 86 -0.91 38.61 17.60
N ARG A 87 -1.38 39.82 17.91
CA ARG A 87 -0.92 40.59 19.08
C ARG A 87 -1.32 39.98 20.42
N LEU A 88 -2.42 39.23 20.48
CA LEU A 88 -2.86 38.52 21.70
C LEU A 88 -2.05 37.22 21.91
N ALA A 89 -1.81 36.47 20.83
CA ALA A 89 -1.02 35.24 20.86
C ALA A 89 0.46 35.49 21.22
N LEU A 90 1.05 36.57 20.69
CA LEU A 90 2.43 36.95 21.03
C LEU A 90 2.58 37.46 22.47
N ARG A 91 1.52 37.98 23.09
CA ARG A 91 1.50 38.34 24.52
C ARG A 91 1.36 37.13 25.45
N HIS A 92 0.73 36.05 24.98
CA HIS A 92 0.56 34.82 25.78
C HIS A 92 1.73 33.84 25.66
N HIS A 93 2.57 33.94 24.62
CA HIS A 93 3.80 33.15 24.52
C HIS A 93 4.93 33.62 25.44
N SER A 94 4.80 34.77 26.11
CA SER A 94 5.83 35.30 27.02
C SER A 94 5.64 34.89 28.50
N ASN A 95 4.57 34.17 28.86
CA ASN A 95 4.22 33.83 30.24
C ASN A 95 3.84 32.34 30.41
N ILE A 96 4.64 31.42 29.87
CA ILE A 96 4.56 30.00 30.23
C ILE A 96 5.70 29.70 31.21
N LEU A 97 5.39 29.79 32.49
CA LEU A 97 6.22 29.28 33.60
C LEU A 97 6.12 27.74 33.65
N PRO A 98 7.16 27.04 34.13
CA PRO A 98 7.16 25.58 34.22
C PRO A 98 6.19 25.10 35.32
N CYS A 99 5.31 24.16 34.98
CA CYS A 99 4.34 23.60 35.93
C CYS A 99 5.02 22.68 36.97
N HIS A 100 4.77 22.98 38.24
CA HIS A 100 5.12 22.17 39.42
C HIS A 100 4.24 20.90 39.54
N PRO A 101 4.70 19.85 40.27
CA PRO A 101 3.92 18.63 40.51
C PRO A 101 2.80 18.82 41.57
N PRO A 102 1.75 17.98 41.58
CA PRO A 102 0.56 18.16 42.42
C PRO A 102 0.76 17.72 43.90
N PRO A 103 -0.10 18.19 44.83
CA PRO A 103 0.10 18.04 46.27
C PRO A 103 -0.43 16.71 46.86
N THR A 104 0.20 16.37 47.99
CA THR A 104 0.03 15.23 48.89
C THR A 104 -1.37 15.03 49.50
N LEU A 105 -1.75 13.76 49.69
CA LEU A 105 -2.72 13.30 50.69
C LEU A 105 -2.01 12.34 51.66
N MET A 106 -2.19 12.57 52.96
CA MET A 106 -1.50 11.89 54.05
C MET A 106 -2.08 10.51 54.40
N ALA A 107 -1.17 9.62 54.83
CA ALA A 107 -1.22 8.72 56.00
C ALA A 107 -1.12 7.21 55.70
N ALA A 108 0.07 6.63 55.95
CA ALA A 108 0.27 5.45 56.79
C ALA A 108 1.77 5.09 56.81
N ARG A 109 2.41 5.22 57.98
CA ARG A 109 3.78 4.75 58.23
C ARG A 109 3.76 3.23 58.41
N ALA A 110 4.46 2.49 57.56
CA ALA A 110 4.94 1.15 57.85
C ALA A 110 6.41 1.05 57.39
N ALA A 111 7.31 0.80 58.34
CA ALA A 111 8.75 0.73 58.15
C ALA A 111 9.14 -0.53 57.37
N TRP A 112 9.93 -0.38 56.31
CA TRP A 112 10.61 -1.48 55.61
C TRP A 112 12.11 -1.22 55.54
N PRO A 113 12.96 -2.27 55.63
CA PRO A 113 14.37 -2.14 55.96
C PRO A 113 15.23 -1.69 54.77
N THR A 114 16.37 -1.13 55.14
CA THR A 114 17.52 -0.71 54.34
C THR A 114 17.85 -1.63 53.15
N ALA A 115 18.03 -1.01 51.99
CA ALA A 115 18.46 -1.64 50.75
C ALA A 115 19.78 -2.40 50.93
N THR A 116 19.73 -3.71 50.75
CA THR A 116 20.93 -4.52 50.53
C THR A 116 21.25 -4.46 49.04
N ARG A 117 22.45 -3.96 48.68
CA ARG A 117 22.98 -4.01 47.32
C ARG A 117 23.09 -5.46 46.86
N LEU A 118 22.18 -5.90 46.00
CA LEU A 118 22.40 -7.07 45.16
C LEU A 118 23.15 -6.63 43.90
N ALA A 119 24.36 -7.14 43.77
CA ALA A 119 25.23 -6.92 42.62
C ALA A 119 24.59 -7.47 41.34
N LEU A 120 24.57 -6.66 40.28
CA LEU A 120 24.26 -7.10 38.93
C LEU A 120 25.37 -8.05 38.45
N PRO A 121 25.04 -9.20 37.83
CA PRO A 121 26.05 -10.07 37.24
C PRO A 121 26.74 -9.36 36.06
N PRO A 122 28.02 -9.69 35.77
CA PRO A 122 28.76 -9.06 34.70
C PRO A 122 28.07 -9.32 33.37
N THR A 123 27.89 -8.26 32.58
CA THR A 123 27.39 -8.32 31.22
C THR A 123 28.24 -9.30 30.41
N ALA A 124 27.61 -10.41 29.99
CA ALA A 124 28.19 -11.30 29.00
C ALA A 124 28.42 -10.48 27.72
N ARG A 125 29.69 -10.20 27.47
CA ARG A 125 30.18 -9.50 26.28
C ARG A 125 29.83 -10.39 25.08
N LEU A 126 28.88 -9.95 24.25
CA LEU A 126 28.55 -10.65 23.00
C LEU A 126 29.83 -10.84 22.18
N PRO A 127 30.10 -12.04 21.63
CA PRO A 127 31.27 -12.26 20.82
C PRO A 127 31.20 -11.36 19.58
N ARG A 128 32.12 -10.39 19.50
CA ARG A 128 32.51 -9.74 18.24
C ARG A 128 33.18 -10.80 17.39
N ASN A 129 32.41 -11.51 16.59
CA ASN A 129 32.82 -12.15 15.34
C ASN A 129 31.58 -12.73 14.66
N LEU A 130 30.83 -11.84 14.01
CA LEU A 130 29.92 -12.18 12.91
C LEU A 130 30.35 -11.36 11.69
N HIS A 131 31.63 -11.47 11.32
CA HIS A 131 31.96 -11.46 9.90
C HIS A 131 31.48 -12.80 9.33
N SER A 132 30.17 -12.91 9.16
CA SER A 132 29.59 -13.86 8.23
C SER A 132 30.27 -13.59 6.89
N SER A 133 30.92 -14.62 6.37
CA SER A 133 31.36 -14.71 4.99
C SER A 133 30.29 -14.10 4.08
N ALA A 134 30.72 -13.23 3.18
CA ALA A 134 29.86 -12.62 2.16
C ALA A 134 29.00 -13.72 1.52
N PRO A 135 27.70 -13.46 1.28
CA PRO A 135 26.86 -14.44 0.61
C PRO A 135 27.49 -14.77 -0.74
N HIS A 136 27.49 -16.04 -1.11
CA HIS A 136 27.85 -16.50 -2.45
C HIS A 136 27.24 -15.53 -3.47
N ARG A 137 28.09 -14.76 -4.17
CA ARG A 137 27.67 -13.91 -5.28
C ARG A 137 27.08 -14.83 -6.34
N THR A 138 25.76 -14.97 -6.34
CA THR A 138 25.04 -15.40 -7.52
C THR A 138 25.40 -14.43 -8.65
N PRO A 139 25.51 -14.91 -9.91
CA PRO A 139 25.92 -14.07 -11.02
C PRO A 139 24.75 -13.18 -11.43
N PHE A 140 24.41 -12.20 -10.58
CA PHE A 140 23.56 -11.11 -11.02
C PHE A 140 24.32 -10.35 -12.10
N TYR A 141 23.69 -10.17 -13.26
CA TYR A 141 24.27 -9.51 -14.43
C TYR A 141 24.70 -8.06 -14.17
N ILE A 142 24.26 -7.47 -13.06
CA ILE A 142 24.41 -6.06 -12.73
C ILE A 142 25.26 -5.92 -11.47
N ARG A 143 26.29 -5.08 -11.51
CA ARG A 143 27.08 -4.68 -10.33
C ARG A 143 26.34 -3.55 -9.59
N ASP A 144 26.17 -3.69 -8.28
CA ASP A 144 25.31 -2.81 -7.47
C ASP A 144 25.64 -1.32 -7.55
N GLU A 145 26.93 -0.96 -7.62
CA GLU A 145 27.39 0.44 -7.55
C GLU A 145 26.99 1.30 -8.76
N ASP A 146 26.57 0.69 -9.87
CA ASP A 146 26.15 1.39 -11.10
C ASP A 146 24.92 0.76 -11.77
N ALA A 147 24.10 0.06 -11.00
CA ALA A 147 22.98 -0.71 -11.54
C ALA A 147 21.98 0.14 -12.32
N TYR A 148 21.71 1.35 -11.84
CA TYR A 148 20.75 2.25 -12.47
C TYR A 148 21.21 2.76 -13.84
N HIS A 149 22.44 3.29 -13.95
CA HIS A 149 22.92 3.78 -15.24
C HIS A 149 23.16 2.66 -16.23
N HIS A 150 23.62 1.49 -15.76
CA HIS A 150 23.68 0.28 -16.57
C HIS A 150 22.31 -0.03 -17.21
N CYS A 151 21.22 -0.01 -16.43
CA CYS A 151 19.87 -0.22 -16.95
C CYS A 151 19.45 0.83 -17.99
N LEU A 152 19.81 2.11 -17.80
CA LEU A 152 19.52 3.15 -18.79
C LEU A 152 20.24 2.91 -20.12
N ASP A 153 21.49 2.43 -20.08
CA ASP A 153 22.25 2.10 -21.28
C ASP A 153 21.76 0.82 -21.94
N CYS A 154 21.36 -0.19 -21.17
CA CYS A 154 20.65 -1.36 -21.68
C CYS A 154 19.34 -0.97 -22.38
N ASN A 155 18.57 -0.06 -21.80
CA ASN A 155 17.33 0.44 -22.41
C ASN A 155 17.59 1.15 -23.75
N LYS A 156 18.62 2.01 -23.84
CA LYS A 156 18.97 2.67 -25.10
C LYS A 156 19.33 1.66 -26.20
N LYS A 157 20.13 0.65 -25.85
CA LYS A 157 20.52 -0.43 -26.78
C LYS A 157 19.30 -1.22 -27.24
N TRP A 158 18.45 -1.64 -26.30
CA TRP A 158 17.20 -2.34 -26.59
C TRP A 158 16.30 -1.53 -27.53
N ALA A 159 16.10 -0.24 -27.26
CA ALA A 159 15.26 0.62 -28.10
C ALA A 159 15.81 0.75 -29.52
N GLN A 160 17.14 0.88 -29.68
CA GLN A 160 17.78 0.91 -31.00
C GLN A 160 17.61 -0.41 -31.75
N GLU A 161 17.82 -1.55 -31.09
CA GLU A 161 17.67 -2.87 -31.70
C GLU A 161 16.23 -3.14 -32.14
N VAL A 162 15.24 -2.78 -31.31
CA VAL A 162 13.82 -2.89 -31.66
C VAL A 162 13.48 -1.99 -32.83
N GLN A 163 13.95 -0.73 -32.84
CA GLN A 163 13.69 0.20 -33.95
C GLN A 163 14.30 -0.27 -35.27
N GLN A 164 15.46 -0.95 -35.22
CA GLN A 164 16.10 -1.51 -36.42
C GLN A 164 15.34 -2.73 -36.95
N LYS A 165 14.87 -3.62 -36.06
CA LYS A 165 14.13 -4.84 -36.43
C LYS A 165 12.69 -4.56 -36.82
N GLU A 166 12.02 -3.66 -36.10
CA GLU A 166 10.59 -3.34 -36.21
C GLU A 166 10.38 -1.81 -36.17
N PRO A 167 10.65 -1.08 -37.28
CA PRO A 167 10.65 0.39 -37.28
C PRO A 167 9.33 1.06 -36.88
N ASN A 168 8.21 0.34 -37.01
CA ASN A 168 6.88 0.83 -36.65
C ASN A 168 6.43 0.39 -35.25
N PHE A 169 7.27 -0.32 -34.48
CA PHE A 169 6.91 -0.85 -33.17
C PHE A 169 6.49 0.26 -32.20
N PHE A 170 7.40 1.19 -31.87
CA PHE A 170 7.10 2.27 -30.90
C PHE A 170 6.00 3.23 -31.39
N PRO A 171 5.98 3.70 -32.65
CA PRO A 171 4.88 4.53 -33.15
C PRO A 171 3.52 3.86 -33.09
N THR A 172 3.45 2.53 -33.22
CA THR A 172 2.20 1.78 -33.10
C THR A 172 1.77 1.66 -31.64
N GLN A 173 2.69 1.27 -30.76
CA GLN A 173 2.44 1.16 -29.31
C GLN A 173 2.00 2.51 -28.69
N ALA A 174 2.57 3.62 -29.15
CA ALA A 174 2.23 4.96 -28.66
C ALA A 174 0.78 5.40 -28.96
N LYS A 175 0.09 4.75 -29.91
CA LYS A 175 -1.32 5.08 -30.25
C LYS A 175 -2.32 4.51 -29.25
N GLY A 176 -1.94 3.49 -28.50
CA GLY A 176 -2.80 2.84 -27.52
C GLY A 176 -2.42 1.38 -27.29
N GLN A 177 -2.99 0.79 -26.23
CA GLN A 177 -2.81 -0.60 -25.86
C GLN A 177 -4.15 -1.35 -25.87
N ALA A 178 -4.13 -2.63 -26.22
CA ALA A 178 -5.28 -3.52 -26.14
C ALA A 178 -4.83 -4.95 -25.80
N PRO A 179 -4.16 -5.16 -24.66
CA PRO A 179 -3.65 -6.47 -24.27
C PRO A 179 -4.81 -7.47 -24.11
N PRO A 180 -4.68 -8.72 -24.60
CA PRO A 180 -5.67 -9.76 -24.36
C PRO A 180 -5.63 -10.34 -22.94
N ILE A 181 -4.52 -10.16 -22.21
CA ILE A 181 -4.26 -10.81 -20.93
C ILE A 181 -4.05 -9.76 -19.82
N LEU A 182 -4.69 -9.97 -18.67
CA LEU A 182 -4.32 -9.39 -17.38
C LEU A 182 -3.51 -10.42 -16.58
N TRP A 183 -2.27 -10.08 -16.22
CA TRP A 183 -1.42 -10.89 -15.36
C TRP A 183 -1.38 -10.33 -13.93
N LEU A 184 -1.69 -11.18 -12.95
CA LEU A 184 -1.66 -10.90 -11.52
C LEU A 184 -0.63 -11.83 -10.87
N GLY A 185 0.58 -11.31 -10.65
CA GLY A 185 1.74 -12.13 -10.24
C GLY A 185 2.50 -11.61 -9.04
N CYS A 186 3.56 -12.32 -8.67
CA CYS A 186 4.43 -11.91 -7.57
C CYS A 186 5.42 -10.83 -8.00
N ALA A 187 5.79 -9.93 -7.09
CA ALA A 187 6.85 -8.93 -7.28
C ALA A 187 8.26 -9.54 -7.30
N ASP A 188 8.40 -10.86 -7.14
CA ASP A 188 9.66 -11.59 -7.26
C ASP A 188 10.36 -11.28 -8.58
N SER A 189 11.63 -10.86 -8.52
CA SER A 189 12.40 -10.40 -9.68
C SER A 189 12.67 -11.49 -10.70
N ARG A 190 12.49 -12.76 -10.34
CA ARG A 190 12.69 -13.93 -11.20
C ARG A 190 11.45 -14.25 -12.06
N VAL A 191 10.33 -13.55 -11.84
CA VAL A 191 9.05 -13.79 -12.54
C VAL A 191 8.57 -12.54 -13.32
N PRO A 192 9.37 -12.02 -14.28
CA PRO A 192 8.90 -11.00 -15.22
C PRO A 192 8.00 -11.65 -16.29
N GLU A 193 6.70 -11.38 -16.24
CA GLU A 193 5.66 -12.06 -17.02
C GLU A 193 5.88 -11.97 -18.54
N THR A 194 6.20 -10.77 -19.04
CA THR A 194 6.41 -10.56 -20.48
C THR A 194 7.60 -11.39 -20.98
N THR A 195 8.66 -11.55 -20.17
CA THR A 195 9.85 -12.33 -20.52
C THR A 195 9.58 -13.83 -20.45
N ILE A 196 8.99 -14.33 -19.36
CA ILE A 196 8.77 -15.79 -19.17
C ILE A 196 7.72 -16.33 -20.12
N LEU A 197 6.79 -15.49 -20.60
CA LEU A 197 5.82 -15.84 -21.63
C LEU A 197 6.35 -15.65 -23.06
N ASN A 198 7.57 -15.11 -23.21
CA ASN A 198 8.13 -14.72 -24.50
C ASN A 198 7.18 -13.80 -25.31
N CYS A 199 6.53 -12.88 -24.62
CA CYS A 199 5.63 -11.88 -25.19
C CYS A 199 6.36 -10.56 -25.46
N LYS A 200 5.69 -9.64 -26.16
CA LYS A 200 6.19 -8.29 -26.44
C LYS A 200 5.52 -7.25 -25.53
N PRO A 201 6.13 -6.07 -25.35
CA PRO A 201 5.46 -4.94 -24.71
C PRO A 201 4.11 -4.65 -25.39
N GLY A 202 3.05 -4.54 -24.58
CA GLY A 202 1.68 -4.33 -25.04
C GLY A 202 0.81 -5.60 -25.08
N ASP A 203 1.40 -6.80 -24.97
CA ASP A 203 0.65 -8.06 -25.01
C ASP A 203 0.03 -8.42 -23.65
N VAL A 204 0.65 -8.00 -22.54
CA VAL A 204 0.24 -8.37 -21.18
C VAL A 204 0.07 -7.11 -20.33
N PHE A 205 -1.12 -6.94 -19.74
CA PHE A 205 -1.37 -5.91 -18.74
C PHE A 205 -1.04 -6.49 -17.37
N THR A 206 -0.17 -5.84 -16.59
CA THR A 206 0.48 -6.51 -15.44
C THR A 206 0.22 -5.78 -14.13
N HIS A 207 -0.10 -6.54 -13.10
CA HIS A 207 0.01 -6.12 -11.71
C HIS A 207 0.79 -7.14 -10.90
N ARG A 208 1.70 -6.66 -10.06
CA ARG A 208 2.58 -7.49 -9.24
C ARG A 208 2.62 -6.97 -7.81
N ASN A 209 2.45 -7.88 -6.86
CA ASN A 209 2.53 -7.59 -5.43
C ASN A 209 3.24 -8.74 -4.69
N ILE A 210 3.46 -8.63 -3.38
CA ILE A 210 4.17 -9.69 -2.64
C ILE A 210 3.27 -10.93 -2.55
N ALA A 211 3.77 -12.07 -3.06
CA ALA A 211 3.08 -13.36 -3.09
C ALA A 211 1.73 -13.37 -3.84
N ASN A 212 1.56 -12.50 -4.86
CA ASN A 212 0.41 -12.52 -5.78
C ASN A 212 -0.96 -12.60 -5.07
N ILE A 213 -1.06 -11.96 -3.90
CA ILE A 213 -2.25 -12.01 -3.05
C ILE A 213 -3.36 -11.19 -3.70
N ILE A 214 -4.55 -11.80 -3.77
CA ILE A 214 -5.77 -11.15 -4.22
C ILE A 214 -6.61 -10.80 -2.99
N ASN A 215 -6.42 -9.60 -2.44
CA ASN A 215 -7.24 -9.12 -1.34
C ASN A 215 -8.50 -8.39 -1.88
N PRO A 216 -9.73 -8.85 -1.58
CA PRO A 216 -10.96 -8.26 -2.12
C PRO A 216 -11.18 -6.78 -1.81
N THR A 217 -10.51 -6.26 -0.79
CA THR A 217 -10.59 -4.84 -0.37
C THR A 217 -9.39 -4.00 -0.80
N ASP A 218 -8.39 -4.59 -1.45
CA ASP A 218 -7.25 -3.83 -1.96
C ASP A 218 -7.65 -2.97 -3.16
N ILE A 219 -7.63 -1.66 -2.96
CA ILE A 219 -7.97 -0.67 -3.99
C ILE A 219 -6.96 -0.71 -5.14
N SER A 220 -5.69 -1.03 -4.89
CA SER A 220 -4.67 -1.15 -5.93
C SER A 220 -5.05 -2.23 -6.93
N LEU A 221 -5.26 -3.45 -6.44
CA LEU A 221 -5.72 -4.58 -7.23
C LEU A 221 -7.07 -4.31 -7.91
N ARG A 222 -8.07 -3.81 -7.18
CA ARG A 222 -9.40 -3.56 -7.75
C ARG A 222 -9.36 -2.54 -8.89
N SER A 223 -8.51 -1.52 -8.78
CA SER A 223 -8.36 -0.50 -9.83
C SER A 223 -7.78 -1.12 -11.11
N ILE A 224 -6.77 -1.98 -10.98
CA ILE A 224 -6.19 -2.72 -12.10
C ILE A 224 -7.22 -3.64 -12.75
N VAL A 225 -7.93 -4.46 -11.98
CA VAL A 225 -8.92 -5.40 -12.52
C VAL A 225 -10.05 -4.63 -13.20
N GLN A 226 -10.55 -3.56 -12.58
CA GLN A 226 -11.56 -2.70 -13.19
C GLN A 226 -11.07 -2.11 -14.52
N PHE A 227 -9.84 -1.59 -14.56
CA PHE A 227 -9.29 -1.01 -15.79
C PHE A 227 -9.12 -2.04 -16.90
N ALA A 228 -8.47 -3.17 -16.60
CA ALA A 228 -8.21 -4.23 -17.56
C ALA A 228 -9.51 -4.83 -18.12
N VAL A 229 -10.47 -5.14 -17.25
CA VAL A 229 -11.70 -5.83 -17.65
C VAL A 229 -12.69 -4.86 -18.29
N PHE A 230 -12.91 -3.68 -17.71
CA PHE A 230 -13.93 -2.76 -18.21
C PHE A 230 -13.45 -1.89 -19.37
N HIS A 231 -12.22 -1.35 -19.30
CA HIS A 231 -11.70 -0.41 -20.29
C HIS A 231 -10.89 -1.11 -21.38
N LEU A 232 -9.92 -1.95 -21.02
CA LEU A 232 -9.07 -2.65 -22.00
C LEU A 232 -9.75 -3.87 -22.62
N LYS A 233 -10.84 -4.35 -22.01
CA LYS A 233 -11.60 -5.52 -22.45
C LYS A 233 -10.70 -6.76 -22.63
N VAL A 234 -9.77 -7.00 -21.70
CA VAL A 234 -8.99 -8.26 -21.67
C VAL A 234 -9.90 -9.48 -21.78
N LYS A 235 -9.38 -10.55 -22.38
CA LYS A 235 -10.06 -11.84 -22.57
C LYS A 235 -9.71 -12.86 -21.49
N TYR A 236 -8.51 -12.76 -20.94
CA TYR A 236 -8.00 -13.70 -19.94
C TYR A 236 -7.46 -12.93 -18.73
N ILE A 237 -7.76 -13.40 -17.53
CA ILE A 237 -7.07 -13.02 -16.30
C ILE A 237 -6.25 -14.22 -15.84
N VAL A 238 -4.98 -14.01 -15.53
CA VAL A 238 -4.08 -15.05 -15.03
C VAL A 238 -3.59 -14.66 -13.64
N VAL A 239 -3.84 -15.50 -12.64
CA VAL A 239 -3.23 -15.42 -11.31
C VAL A 239 -2.05 -16.38 -11.29
N CYS A 240 -0.84 -15.84 -11.20
CA CYS A 240 0.38 -16.65 -11.23
C CYS A 240 1.10 -16.64 -9.87
N GLY A 241 1.10 -17.79 -9.21
CA GLY A 241 2.01 -18.11 -8.12
C GLY A 241 3.35 -18.62 -8.66
N HIS A 242 4.29 -18.92 -7.78
CA HIS A 242 5.57 -19.52 -8.18
C HIS A 242 6.21 -20.35 -7.07
N THR A 243 7.08 -21.28 -7.46
CA THR A 243 7.91 -22.05 -6.51
C THR A 243 8.87 -21.13 -5.76
N SER A 244 9.31 -21.53 -4.57
CA SER A 244 10.26 -20.76 -3.74
C SER A 244 9.88 -19.29 -3.52
N CYS A 245 8.59 -19.02 -3.28
CA CYS A 245 8.08 -17.68 -3.00
C CYS A 245 8.41 -17.22 -1.58
N GLY A 246 9.16 -16.12 -1.46
CA GLY A 246 9.57 -15.56 -0.16
C GLY A 246 8.39 -15.16 0.73
N GLY A 247 7.32 -14.60 0.17
CA GLY A 247 6.13 -14.23 0.94
C GLY A 247 5.34 -15.45 1.46
N VAL A 248 5.26 -16.53 0.66
CA VAL A 248 4.65 -17.79 1.10
C VAL A 248 5.50 -18.42 2.21
N ALA A 249 6.82 -18.51 2.02
CA ALA A 249 7.72 -19.02 3.05
C ALA A 249 7.63 -18.20 4.36
N ALA A 250 7.55 -16.88 4.24
CA ALA A 250 7.35 -15.98 5.37
C ALA A 250 6.02 -16.21 6.12
N SER A 251 4.95 -16.56 5.42
CA SER A 251 3.64 -16.88 6.03
C SER A 251 3.61 -18.24 6.76
N LEU A 252 4.41 -19.20 6.29
CA LEU A 252 4.65 -20.49 6.95
C LEU A 252 5.55 -20.33 8.18
N ALA A 253 6.41 -19.31 8.18
CA ALA A 253 7.19 -18.93 9.35
C ALA A 253 6.38 -18.08 10.33
N ASN A 254 6.81 -18.06 11.59
CA ASN A 254 6.27 -17.20 12.64
C ASN A 254 7.23 -16.03 12.96
N SER A 255 7.99 -15.58 11.96
CA SER A 255 8.86 -14.41 12.08
C SER A 255 8.06 -13.11 12.08
N LYS A 256 8.52 -12.11 12.84
CA LYS A 256 7.97 -10.75 12.84
C LYS A 256 8.41 -10.00 11.57
N LEU A 257 7.47 -9.43 10.82
CA LEU A 257 7.72 -8.78 9.53
C LEU A 257 7.09 -7.36 9.42
N ASP A 258 6.59 -6.83 10.54
CA ASP A 258 5.99 -5.49 10.65
C ASP A 258 4.82 -5.29 9.68
N ILE A 259 4.92 -4.37 8.71
CA ILE A 259 3.82 -4.09 7.77
C ILE A 259 3.46 -5.32 6.90
N LEU A 260 4.43 -6.21 6.67
CA LEU A 260 4.20 -7.42 5.89
C LEU A 260 3.35 -8.44 6.65
N ASP A 261 3.27 -8.36 8.00
CA ASP A 261 2.37 -9.24 8.75
C ASP A 261 0.91 -8.98 8.38
N ILE A 262 0.54 -7.70 8.19
CA ILE A 262 -0.81 -7.32 7.73
C ILE A 262 -1.03 -7.76 6.29
N TRP A 263 -0.03 -7.57 5.42
CA TRP A 263 -0.14 -7.93 4.01
C TRP A 263 -0.27 -9.45 3.80
N LEU A 264 0.50 -10.24 4.54
CA LEU A 264 0.53 -11.71 4.42
C LEU A 264 -0.58 -12.40 5.21
N GLU A 265 -1.46 -11.65 5.89
CA GLU A 265 -2.56 -12.22 6.66
C GLU A 265 -3.46 -13.17 5.85
N PRO A 266 -3.84 -12.89 4.59
CA PRO A 266 -4.62 -13.85 3.78
C PRO A 266 -3.93 -15.21 3.62
N LEU A 267 -2.60 -15.23 3.48
CA LEU A 267 -1.83 -16.48 3.44
C LEU A 267 -1.81 -17.19 4.80
N ARG A 268 -1.75 -16.44 5.90
CA ARG A 268 -1.84 -17.02 7.26
C ARG A 268 -3.23 -17.61 7.53
N THR A 269 -4.30 -16.98 7.04
CA THR A 269 -5.65 -17.53 7.07
C THR A 269 -5.76 -18.83 6.25
N LEU A 270 -5.11 -18.91 5.09
CA LEU A 270 -5.04 -20.16 4.32
C LEU A 270 -4.23 -21.23 5.06
N ARG A 271 -3.11 -20.85 5.68
CA ARG A 271 -2.31 -21.76 6.50
C ARG A 271 -3.12 -22.33 7.67
N GLU A 272 -3.93 -21.51 8.35
CA GLU A 272 -4.84 -21.96 9.40
C GLU A 272 -5.90 -22.91 8.85
N ARG A 273 -6.52 -22.57 7.70
CA ARG A 273 -7.55 -23.38 7.05
C ARG A 273 -7.05 -24.79 6.68
N TYR A 274 -5.80 -24.91 6.25
CA TYR A 274 -5.19 -26.17 5.79
C TYR A 274 -4.12 -26.68 6.75
N ALA A 275 -4.26 -26.40 8.06
CA ALA A 275 -3.25 -26.75 9.05
C ALA A 275 -2.98 -28.27 9.11
N ASP A 276 -4.04 -29.08 9.11
CA ASP A 276 -3.93 -30.54 9.19
C ASP A 276 -3.19 -31.12 7.97
N GLU A 277 -3.51 -30.68 6.76
CA GLU A 277 -2.80 -31.13 5.55
C GLU A 277 -1.35 -30.67 5.55
N LEU A 278 -1.09 -29.42 5.97
CA LEU A 278 0.25 -28.86 6.08
C LEU A 278 1.10 -29.61 7.11
N GLU A 279 0.52 -30.03 8.23
CA GLU A 279 1.22 -30.81 9.25
C GLU A 279 1.55 -32.23 8.79
N ALA A 280 0.66 -32.84 8.01
CA ALA A 280 0.83 -34.19 7.48
C ALA A 280 1.86 -34.29 6.32
N MET A 281 2.21 -33.18 5.67
CA MET A 281 3.15 -33.15 4.55
C MET A 281 4.59 -32.76 4.94
N ASP A 282 5.53 -33.14 4.08
CA ASP A 282 6.94 -32.80 4.22
C ASP A 282 7.16 -31.28 4.13
N GLU A 283 8.06 -30.76 4.96
CA GLU A 283 8.33 -29.31 5.07
C GLU A 283 8.67 -28.66 3.71
N LYS A 284 9.36 -29.40 2.84
CA LYS A 284 9.75 -28.94 1.50
C LYS A 284 8.55 -28.76 0.56
N GLU A 285 7.46 -29.47 0.79
CA GLU A 285 6.26 -29.46 -0.06
C GLU A 285 5.25 -28.39 0.39
N ARG A 286 5.26 -28.02 1.68
CA ARG A 286 4.36 -27.02 2.28
C ARG A 286 4.33 -25.70 1.52
N GLY A 287 5.50 -25.22 1.10
CA GLY A 287 5.61 -23.96 0.33
C GLY A 287 4.87 -24.01 -1.00
N LEU A 288 5.04 -25.09 -1.76
CA LEU A 288 4.35 -25.27 -3.04
C LEU A 288 2.84 -25.45 -2.83
N PHE A 289 2.46 -26.27 -1.84
CA PHE A 289 1.06 -26.49 -1.52
C PHE A 289 0.34 -25.18 -1.17
N LEU A 290 0.90 -24.38 -0.25
CA LEU A 290 0.29 -23.11 0.15
C LEU A 290 0.28 -22.09 -1.00
N ALA A 291 1.31 -22.08 -1.85
CA ALA A 291 1.32 -21.25 -3.06
C ALA A 291 0.18 -21.62 -4.03
N LYS A 292 -0.07 -22.93 -4.24
CA LYS A 292 -1.22 -23.41 -5.04
C LYS A 292 -2.55 -22.97 -4.41
N LYS A 293 -2.72 -23.14 -3.10
CA LYS A 293 -3.94 -22.70 -2.39
C LYS A 293 -4.16 -21.19 -2.46
N ASN A 294 -3.11 -20.39 -2.41
CA ASN A 294 -3.18 -18.95 -2.58
C ASN A 294 -3.65 -18.52 -3.99
N VAL A 295 -3.15 -19.19 -5.03
CA VAL A 295 -3.60 -18.94 -6.41
C VAL A 295 -5.07 -19.32 -6.56
N GLN A 296 -5.49 -20.49 -6.07
CA GLN A 296 -6.88 -20.95 -6.11
C GLN A 296 -7.82 -19.98 -5.37
N ASP A 297 -7.46 -19.54 -4.16
CA ASP A 297 -8.23 -18.56 -3.38
C ASP A 297 -8.31 -17.20 -4.12
N GLY A 298 -7.23 -16.79 -4.78
CA GLY A 298 -7.21 -15.57 -5.60
C GLY A 298 -8.12 -15.65 -6.83
N VAL A 299 -8.12 -16.77 -7.54
CA VAL A 299 -9.05 -17.03 -8.66
C VAL A 299 -10.50 -16.96 -8.16
N GLU A 300 -10.80 -17.57 -7.01
CA GLU A 300 -12.14 -17.54 -6.42
C GLU A 300 -12.58 -16.11 -6.07
N HIS A 301 -11.70 -15.31 -5.47
CA HIS A 301 -11.97 -13.90 -5.17
C HIS A 301 -12.25 -13.07 -6.42
N LEU A 302 -11.45 -13.25 -7.49
CA LEU A 302 -11.65 -12.51 -8.74
C LEU A 302 -12.99 -12.83 -9.39
N LYS A 303 -13.38 -14.10 -9.42
CA LYS A 303 -14.67 -14.52 -9.99
C LYS A 303 -15.87 -13.93 -9.24
N ARG A 304 -15.70 -13.44 -8.01
CA ARG A 304 -16.73 -12.74 -7.22
C ARG A 304 -16.78 -11.23 -7.47
N PHE A 305 -15.85 -10.66 -8.23
CA PHE A 305 -15.89 -9.24 -8.55
C PHE A 305 -16.98 -8.96 -9.59
N PRO A 306 -17.87 -7.98 -9.36
CA PRO A 306 -18.97 -7.72 -10.29
C PRO A 306 -18.54 -7.47 -11.74
N VAL A 307 -17.46 -6.69 -11.94
CA VAL A 307 -16.92 -6.41 -13.28
C VAL A 307 -16.42 -7.68 -14.01
N VAL A 308 -15.93 -8.66 -13.25
CA VAL A 308 -15.47 -9.95 -13.79
C VAL A 308 -16.68 -10.81 -14.12
N ILE A 309 -17.67 -10.91 -13.22
CA ILE A 309 -18.92 -11.65 -13.46
C ILE A 309 -19.62 -11.15 -14.74
N ASP A 310 -19.78 -9.84 -14.86
CA ASP A 310 -20.41 -9.21 -16.02
C ASP A 310 -19.66 -9.60 -17.31
N ALA A 311 -18.32 -9.51 -17.30
CA ALA A 311 -17.49 -9.85 -18.45
C ALA A 311 -17.45 -11.36 -18.78
N MET A 312 -17.50 -12.25 -17.79
CA MET A 312 -17.59 -13.69 -18.02
C MET A 312 -18.88 -14.03 -18.77
N ARG A 313 -20.00 -13.45 -18.35
CA ARG A 313 -21.32 -13.68 -18.96
C ARG A 313 -21.46 -13.05 -20.35
N GLU A 314 -21.06 -11.80 -20.50
CA GLU A 314 -21.33 -11.03 -21.72
C GLU A 314 -20.43 -11.42 -22.89
N ARG A 315 -19.18 -11.81 -22.59
CA ARG A 315 -18.12 -11.94 -23.60
C ARG A 315 -17.16 -13.10 -23.37
N GLY A 316 -17.48 -13.99 -22.42
CA GLY A 316 -16.68 -15.19 -22.17
C GLY A 316 -15.28 -14.87 -21.64
N LEU A 317 -15.13 -13.87 -20.76
CA LEU A 317 -13.87 -13.67 -20.03
C LEU A 317 -13.52 -14.95 -19.26
N GLU A 318 -12.26 -15.37 -19.30
CA GLU A 318 -11.76 -16.52 -18.54
C GLU A 318 -10.78 -16.08 -17.44
N VAL A 319 -10.76 -16.81 -16.32
CA VAL A 319 -9.89 -16.55 -15.17
C VAL A 319 -9.15 -17.84 -14.83
N HIS A 320 -7.83 -17.78 -14.92
CA HIS A 320 -6.92 -18.91 -14.79
C HIS A 320 -5.95 -18.75 -13.62
N GLY A 321 -5.56 -19.87 -13.03
CA GLY A 321 -4.55 -20.01 -12.01
C GLY A 321 -3.37 -20.85 -12.50
N CYS A 322 -2.16 -20.36 -12.31
CA CYS A 322 -0.94 -21.08 -12.65
C CYS A 322 0.16 -20.96 -11.59
N ILE A 323 1.10 -21.90 -11.62
CA ILE A 323 2.34 -21.88 -10.86
C ILE A 323 3.52 -21.84 -11.82
N TYR A 324 4.38 -20.83 -11.67
CA TYR A 324 5.66 -20.78 -12.34
C TYR A 324 6.73 -21.56 -11.55
N HIS A 325 7.29 -22.58 -12.19
CA HIS A 325 8.39 -23.37 -11.66
C HIS A 325 9.72 -22.68 -11.94
N LEU A 326 10.25 -21.95 -10.95
CA LEU A 326 11.53 -21.22 -11.08
C LEU A 326 12.69 -22.13 -11.51
N GLU A 327 12.68 -23.38 -11.05
CA GLU A 327 13.72 -24.37 -11.33
C GLU A 327 13.68 -24.94 -12.75
N LYS A 328 12.54 -24.81 -13.46
CA LYS A 328 12.34 -25.33 -14.83
C LYS A 328 12.12 -24.25 -15.87
N GLY A 329 11.60 -23.08 -15.48
CA GLY A 329 11.13 -22.06 -16.40
C GLY A 329 9.77 -22.37 -17.04
N GLU A 330 8.98 -23.24 -16.43
CA GLU A 330 7.70 -23.73 -16.97
C GLU A 330 6.51 -23.26 -16.13
N LEU A 331 5.36 -23.04 -16.78
CA LEU A 331 4.08 -22.75 -16.12
C LEU A 331 3.26 -24.04 -16.01
N GLU A 332 2.80 -24.35 -14.79
CA GLU A 332 1.82 -25.40 -14.50
C GLU A 332 0.45 -24.74 -14.31
N GLU A 333 -0.54 -25.10 -15.12
CA GLU A 333 -1.94 -24.72 -14.89
C GLU A 333 -2.51 -25.55 -13.74
N ILE A 334 -3.17 -24.88 -12.79
CA ILE A 334 -3.74 -25.53 -11.60
C ILE A 334 -5.25 -25.31 -11.48
N ASP A 335 -5.88 -24.93 -12.60
CA ASP A 335 -7.31 -24.68 -12.66
C ASP A 335 -8.12 -25.94 -12.37
N GLU A 336 -9.06 -25.81 -11.44
CA GLU A 336 -10.07 -26.81 -11.19
C GLU A 336 -11.38 -26.35 -11.85
N PRO A 337 -12.06 -27.23 -12.62
CA PRO A 337 -13.36 -26.92 -13.18
C PRO A 337 -14.31 -26.53 -12.06
N GLU A 338 -14.95 -25.38 -12.21
CA GLU A 338 -15.92 -24.93 -11.23
C GLU A 338 -17.25 -25.67 -11.40
N ASP A 339 -17.79 -26.17 -10.30
CA ASP A 339 -19.12 -26.77 -10.29
C ASP A 339 -20.19 -25.75 -10.73
N ALA A 340 -21.04 -26.16 -11.67
CA ALA A 340 -22.06 -25.29 -12.28
C ALA A 340 -23.02 -24.67 -11.23
N LYS A 341 -23.34 -25.39 -10.15
CA LYS A 341 -24.20 -24.86 -9.08
C LYS A 341 -23.47 -23.78 -8.26
N VAL A 342 -22.17 -23.93 -8.05
CA VAL A 342 -21.34 -22.93 -7.38
C VAL A 342 -21.26 -21.67 -8.24
N ALA A 343 -21.01 -21.83 -9.55
CA ALA A 343 -21.00 -20.74 -10.51
C ALA A 343 -22.34 -19.99 -10.54
N ASP A 344 -23.46 -20.71 -10.66
CA ASP A 344 -24.82 -20.14 -10.65
C ASP A 344 -25.12 -19.38 -9.35
N LYS A 345 -24.77 -19.97 -8.20
CA LYS A 345 -24.96 -19.33 -6.90
C LYS A 345 -24.14 -18.04 -6.80
N ARG A 346 -22.88 -18.05 -7.25
CA ARG A 346 -22.03 -16.86 -7.24
C ARG A 346 -22.61 -15.74 -8.08
N VAL A 347 -23.04 -16.04 -9.32
CA VAL A 347 -23.67 -15.04 -10.19
C VAL A 347 -24.87 -14.42 -9.47
N ARG A 348 -25.79 -15.23 -8.94
CA ARG A 348 -26.99 -14.73 -8.24
C ARG A 348 -26.69 -13.84 -7.03
N VAL A 349 -25.60 -14.09 -6.31
CA VAL A 349 -25.25 -13.36 -5.08
C VAL A 349 -24.50 -12.06 -5.36
N PHE A 350 -23.62 -12.06 -6.37
CA PHE A 350 -22.69 -10.95 -6.63
C PHE A 350 -23.03 -10.14 -7.88
N GLU A 351 -24.02 -10.56 -8.67
CA GLU A 351 -24.55 -9.79 -9.79
C GLU A 351 -25.12 -8.45 -9.31
N ARG A 352 -24.81 -7.39 -10.06
CA ARG A 352 -25.42 -6.07 -9.87
C ARG A 352 -26.70 -6.01 -10.69
N LYS A 353 -27.81 -5.65 -10.05
CA LYS A 353 -29.10 -5.39 -10.71
C LYS A 353 -29.15 -4.00 -11.31
#